data_AF-A0A426XEQ2-F1
#
_entry.id   AF-A0A426XEQ2-F1
#
_cell.length_a   1.000
_cell.length_b   1.000
_cell.length_c   1.000
_cell.angle_alpha   90.00
_cell.angle_beta   90.00
_cell.angle_gamma   90.00
#
_symmetry.space_group_name_H-M   'P 1'
#
loop_
_entity.id
_entity.type
_entity.pdbx_description
1 polymer ?
#
loop_
_entity_poly.entity_id
_entity_poly.type
_entity_poly.pdbx_seq_one_letter_code
_entity_poly.pdbx_strand_id
1 'polypeptide(L)'
;MSDLEEFERGLLHPQLARELYTLPSEVLLARVAKEMVLLEQELGKTKRERDEALQRLEASENELTEVRSNLAEIQRLLKEARVRARKMDDELLQSVKALESTQAERPKQAIDRYKESIGFKEGLKRMGQVTYEYMYRVALARFHALHPDSEVEEDPFTIHPEDDLVPMKRQQAFDDSDPPES
;
A
#
# COMPACT_ATOMS: atom_id res chain seq x y z
N MET A 1 48.55 -49.03 7.64
CA MET A 1 49.47 -49.28 6.51
C MET A 1 48.72 -50.17 5.54
N SER A 2 48.65 -49.78 4.27
CA SER A 2 47.96 -50.56 3.24
C SER A 2 48.89 -51.64 2.67
N ASP A 3 48.34 -52.71 2.11
CA ASP A 3 49.14 -53.84 1.55
C ASP A 3 50.16 -53.39 0.48
N LEU A 4 49.91 -52.25 -0.17
CA LEU A 4 50.79 -51.62 -1.15
C LEU A 4 52.06 -51.01 -0.50
N GLU A 5 51.95 -50.41 0.69
CA GLU A 5 53.09 -49.83 1.43
C GLU A 5 54.08 -50.89 1.93
N GLU A 6 53.59 -52.11 2.25
CA GLU A 6 54.47 -53.23 2.65
C GLU A 6 55.21 -53.84 1.45
N PHE A 7 54.55 -53.93 0.30
CA PHE A 7 55.16 -54.41 -0.95
C PHE A 7 56.28 -53.50 -1.45
N GLU A 8 56.10 -52.17 -1.41
CA GLU A 8 57.13 -51.20 -1.81
C GLU A 8 58.38 -51.25 -0.92
N ARG A 9 58.25 -51.66 0.35
CA ARG A 9 59.37 -51.89 1.27
C ARG A 9 60.08 -53.24 1.08
N GLY A 10 59.71 -54.02 0.06
CA GLY A 10 60.30 -55.33 -0.22
C GLY A 10 59.88 -56.43 0.74
N LEU A 11 58.85 -56.19 1.58
CA LEU A 11 58.24 -57.24 2.38
C LEU A 11 57.23 -58.00 1.51
N LEU A 12 57.59 -59.23 1.14
CA LEU A 12 56.69 -60.14 0.45
C LEU A 12 55.51 -60.48 1.36
N HIS A 13 54.29 -60.13 0.93
CA HIS A 13 53.07 -60.45 1.66
C HIS A 13 53.02 -61.97 1.95
N PRO A 14 52.77 -62.44 3.18
CA PRO A 14 52.88 -63.86 3.54
C PRO A 14 52.06 -64.82 2.66
N GLN A 15 50.94 -64.34 2.11
CA GLN A 15 50.11 -65.08 1.17
C GLN A 15 50.79 -65.22 -0.20
N LEU A 16 51.38 -64.13 -0.71
CA LEU A 16 52.12 -64.12 -1.98
C LEU A 16 53.37 -65.01 -1.91
N ALA A 17 54.10 -64.95 -0.80
CA ALA A 17 55.27 -65.82 -0.57
C ALA A 17 54.90 -67.31 -0.56
N ARG A 18 53.79 -67.68 0.09
CA ARG A 18 53.30 -69.06 0.12
C ARG A 18 52.91 -69.55 -1.28
N GLU A 19 52.20 -68.72 -2.03
CA GLU A 19 51.73 -69.05 -3.39
C GLU A 19 52.89 -69.26 -4.37
N LEU A 20 53.93 -68.42 -4.31
CA LEU A 20 55.13 -68.55 -5.14
C LEU A 20 55.91 -69.87 -4.94
N TYR A 21 55.89 -70.43 -3.73
CA TYR A 21 56.58 -71.69 -3.40
C TYR A 21 55.73 -72.96 -3.54
N THR A 22 54.40 -72.83 -3.69
CA THR A 22 53.48 -73.98 -3.72
C THR A 22 52.69 -74.16 -5.01
N LEU A 23 52.50 -73.10 -5.80
CA LEU A 23 51.73 -73.16 -7.05
C LEU A 23 52.64 -73.10 -8.28
N PRO A 24 52.37 -73.88 -9.34
CA PRO A 24 53.03 -73.74 -10.63
C PRO A 24 52.81 -72.35 -11.25
N SER A 25 53.77 -71.90 -12.07
CA SER A 25 53.75 -70.58 -12.69
C SER A 25 52.52 -70.32 -13.57
N GLU A 26 51.97 -71.34 -14.24
CA GLU A 26 50.76 -71.14 -15.06
C GLU A 26 49.54 -70.75 -14.22
N VAL A 27 49.42 -71.29 -13.00
CA VAL A 27 48.30 -71.02 -12.09
C VAL A 27 48.38 -69.60 -11.54
N LEU A 28 49.59 -69.13 -11.22
CA LEU A 28 49.83 -67.76 -10.76
C LEU A 28 49.53 -66.74 -11.86
N LEU A 29 49.98 -66.99 -13.09
CA LEU A 29 49.70 -66.14 -14.24
C LEU A 29 48.20 -66.08 -14.55
N ALA A 30 47.48 -67.21 -14.48
CA ALA A 30 46.03 -67.25 -14.67
C ALA A 30 45.28 -66.41 -13.61
N ARG A 31 45.75 -66.40 -12.36
CA ARG A 31 45.17 -65.59 -11.29
C ARG A 31 45.39 -64.10 -11.53
N VAL A 32 46.63 -63.70 -11.85
CA VAL A 32 46.95 -62.30 -12.17
C VAL A 32 46.14 -61.82 -13.37
N ALA A 33 46.03 -62.63 -14.43
CA ALA A 33 45.22 -62.29 -15.60
C ALA A 33 43.74 -62.09 -15.23
N LYS A 34 43.18 -62.93 -14.35
CA LYS A 34 41.80 -62.78 -13.87
C LYS A 34 41.59 -61.48 -13.10
N GLU A 35 42.50 -61.14 -12.19
CA GLU A 35 42.44 -59.89 -11.42
C GLU A 35 42.60 -58.66 -12.34
N MET A 36 43.49 -58.72 -13.34
CA MET A 36 43.65 -57.64 -14.32
C MET A 36 42.37 -57.38 -15.11
N VAL A 37 41.70 -58.44 -15.61
CA VAL A 37 40.44 -58.31 -16.35
C VAL A 37 39.33 -57.74 -15.46
N LEU A 38 39.26 -58.16 -14.19
CA LEU A 38 38.29 -57.62 -13.23
C LEU A 38 38.54 -56.12 -12.97
N LEU A 39 39.79 -55.73 -12.75
CA LEU A 39 40.17 -54.32 -12.56
C LEU A 39 39.86 -53.47 -13.79
N GLU A 40 40.15 -53.97 -15.00
CA GLU A 40 39.80 -53.28 -16.25
C GLU A 40 38.29 -53.08 -16.39
N GLN A 41 37.49 -54.08 -16.00
CA GLN A 41 36.04 -53.99 -16.01
C GLN A 41 35.53 -52.92 -15.03
N GLU A 42 36.02 -52.91 -13.79
CA GLU A 42 35.65 -51.92 -12.77
C GLU A 42 36.10 -50.50 -13.15
N LEU A 43 37.30 -50.37 -13.72
CA LEU A 43 37.78 -49.10 -14.27
C LEU A 43 36.89 -48.63 -15.43
N GLY A 44 36.42 -49.55 -16.27
CA GLY A 44 35.43 -49.26 -17.31
C GLY A 44 34.06 -48.79 -16.76
N LYS A 45 33.60 -49.34 -15.63
CA LYS A 45 32.35 -48.91 -14.98
C LYS A 45 32.48 -47.51 -14.38
N THR A 46 33.52 -47.30 -13.56
CA THR A 46 33.79 -46.00 -12.92
C THR A 46 34.00 -44.87 -13.92
N LYS A 47 34.65 -45.13 -15.07
CA LYS A 47 34.75 -44.16 -16.16
C LYS A 47 33.39 -43.73 -16.71
N ARG A 48 32.49 -44.69 -16.97
CA ARG A 48 31.13 -44.41 -17.45
C ARG A 48 30.33 -43.62 -16.42
N GLU A 49 30.36 -44.04 -15.16
CA GLU A 49 29.67 -43.34 -14.06
C GLU A 49 30.16 -41.90 -13.92
N ARG A 50 31.48 -41.68 -14.04
CA ARG A 50 32.09 -40.35 -14.03
C ARG A 50 31.61 -39.50 -15.21
N ASP A 51 31.54 -40.07 -16.42
CA ASP A 51 31.05 -39.36 -17.60
C ASP A 51 29.57 -38.96 -17.45
N GLU A 52 28.73 -39.85 -16.91
CA GLU A 52 27.33 -39.53 -16.60
C GLU A 52 27.20 -38.46 -15.51
N ALA A 53 28.04 -38.51 -14.46
CA ALA A 53 28.04 -37.50 -13.41
C ALA A 53 28.45 -36.13 -13.94
N LEU A 54 29.41 -36.07 -14.87
CA LEU A 54 29.79 -34.83 -15.55
C LEU A 54 28.63 -34.25 -16.37
N GLN A 55 27.90 -35.08 -17.11
CA GLN A 55 26.72 -34.62 -17.86
C GLN A 55 25.62 -34.08 -16.93
N ARG A 56 25.39 -34.74 -15.79
CA ARG A 56 24.44 -34.26 -14.77
C ARG A 56 24.89 -32.93 -14.16
N LEU A 57 26.18 -32.77 -13.91
CA LEU A 57 26.75 -31.53 -13.40
C LEU A 57 26.55 -30.39 -14.40
N GLU A 58 26.92 -30.59 -15.67
CA GLU A 58 26.76 -29.62 -16.75
C GLU A 58 25.28 -29.20 -16.91
N ALA A 59 24.35 -30.16 -16.87
CA ALA A 59 22.92 -29.86 -16.90
C ALA A 59 22.48 -28.97 -15.73
N SER A 60 22.91 -29.31 -14.50
CA SER A 60 22.59 -28.52 -13.31
C SER A 60 23.22 -27.12 -13.31
N GLU A 61 24.42 -26.96 -13.89
CA GLU A 61 25.06 -25.66 -14.05
C GLU A 61 24.28 -24.77 -15.01
N ASN A 62 23.82 -25.33 -16.13
CA ASN A 62 22.96 -24.62 -17.07
C ASN A 62 21.65 -24.18 -16.41
N GLU A 63 20.97 -25.07 -15.66
CA GLU A 63 19.77 -24.72 -14.90
C GLU A 63 20.04 -23.59 -13.87
N LEU A 64 21.16 -23.64 -13.16
CA LEU A 64 21.55 -22.58 -12.23
C LEU A 64 21.75 -21.23 -12.93
N THR A 65 22.32 -21.22 -14.15
CA THR A 65 22.47 -19.98 -14.92
C THR A 65 21.13 -19.40 -15.35
N GLU A 66 20.17 -20.25 -15.73
CA GLU A 66 18.80 -19.84 -16.07
C GLU A 66 18.04 -19.30 -14.86
N VAL A 67 18.13 -19.98 -13.71
CA VAL A 67 17.50 -19.49 -12.47
C VAL A 67 18.10 -18.15 -12.04
N ARG A 68 19.42 -17.96 -12.20
CA ARG A 68 20.09 -16.68 -11.90
C ARG A 68 19.62 -15.55 -12.82
N SER A 69 19.44 -15.81 -14.11
CA SER A 69 18.95 -14.80 -15.05
C SER A 69 17.49 -14.44 -14.75
N ASN A 70 16.64 -15.43 -14.48
CA ASN A 70 15.24 -15.22 -14.08
C ASN A 70 15.13 -14.42 -12.79
N LEU A 71 15.99 -14.70 -11.80
CA LEU A 71 16.03 -13.93 -10.55
C LEU A 71 16.38 -12.45 -10.82
N ALA A 72 17.36 -12.19 -11.67
CA ALA A 72 17.74 -10.83 -12.04
C ALA A 72 16.59 -10.08 -12.73
N GLU A 73 15.85 -10.76 -13.61
CA GLU A 73 14.70 -10.19 -14.30
C GLU A 73 13.54 -9.88 -13.34
N ILE A 74 13.21 -10.80 -12.43
CA ILE A 74 12.19 -10.57 -11.40
C ILE A 74 12.58 -9.39 -10.50
N GLN A 75 13.85 -9.28 -10.11
CA GLN A 75 14.33 -8.14 -9.33
C GLN A 75 14.20 -6.81 -10.08
N ARG A 76 14.44 -6.79 -11.39
CA ARG A 76 14.23 -5.61 -12.25
C ARG A 76 12.75 -5.24 -12.27
N LEU A 77 11.87 -6.19 -12.58
CA LEU A 77 10.42 -5.97 -12.64
C LEU A 77 9.84 -5.48 -11.31
N LEU A 78 10.34 -6.00 -10.18
CA LEU A 78 9.93 -5.55 -8.86
C LEU A 78 10.30 -4.07 -8.60
N LYS A 79 11.50 -3.65 -9.01
CA LYS A 79 11.91 -2.24 -8.90
C LYS A 79 11.02 -1.34 -9.75
N GLU A 80 10.69 -1.75 -10.97
CA GLU A 80 9.79 -1.00 -11.84
C GLU A 80 8.38 -0.92 -11.29
N ALA A 81 7.84 -2.03 -10.80
CA ALA A 81 6.51 -2.07 -10.18
C ALA A 81 6.43 -1.14 -8.96
N ARG A 82 7.49 -1.08 -8.13
CA ARG A 82 7.57 -0.14 -7.01
C ARG A 82 7.57 1.32 -7.45
N VAL A 83 8.28 1.65 -8.52
CA VAL A 83 8.29 3.01 -9.08
C VAL A 83 6.91 3.37 -9.63
N ARG A 84 6.27 2.45 -10.36
CA ARG A 84 4.91 2.64 -10.88
C ARG A 84 3.88 2.83 -9.76
N ALA A 85 3.95 2.02 -8.70
CA ALA A 85 3.07 2.15 -7.54
C ALA A 85 3.18 3.53 -6.88
N ARG A 86 4.40 3.99 -6.59
CA ARG A 86 4.64 5.33 -6.04
C ARG A 86 4.07 6.44 -6.90
N LYS A 87 4.21 6.33 -8.23
CA LYS A 87 3.65 7.30 -9.15
C LYS A 87 2.12 7.37 -9.08
N MET A 88 1.46 6.21 -9.04
CA MET A 88 0.00 6.16 -8.90
C MET A 88 -0.47 6.74 -7.55
N ASP A 89 0.28 6.46 -6.47
CA ASP A 89 0.00 7.05 -5.15
C ASP A 89 0.12 8.58 -5.17
N ASP A 90 1.13 9.12 -5.86
CA ASP A 90 1.31 10.57 -6.02
C ASP A 90 0.18 11.21 -6.84
N GLU A 91 -0.24 10.56 -7.94
CA GLU A 91 -1.38 10.99 -8.77
C GLU A 91 -2.69 10.96 -7.96
N LEU A 92 -2.89 9.89 -7.17
CA LEU A 92 -4.04 9.77 -6.27
C LEU A 92 -4.02 10.87 -5.21
N LEU A 93 -2.88 11.13 -4.57
CA LEU A 93 -2.74 12.21 -3.61
C LEU A 93 -3.05 13.58 -4.23
N GLN A 94 -2.63 13.83 -5.47
CA GLN A 94 -2.94 15.06 -6.19
C GLN A 94 -4.44 15.22 -6.44
N SER A 95 -5.11 14.16 -6.90
CA SER A 95 -6.56 14.17 -7.14
C SER A 95 -7.37 14.36 -5.86
N VAL A 96 -6.98 13.71 -4.76
CA VAL A 96 -7.62 13.89 -3.44
C VAL A 96 -7.50 15.33 -2.96
N LYS A 97 -6.32 15.95 -3.08
CA LYS A 97 -6.13 17.37 -2.74
C LYS A 97 -7.00 18.30 -3.58
N ALA A 98 -7.10 18.03 -4.89
CA ALA A 98 -7.96 18.81 -5.77
C ALA A 98 -9.44 18.67 -5.35
N LEU A 99 -9.90 17.44 -5.11
CA LEU A 99 -11.27 17.20 -4.63
C LEU A 99 -11.54 17.92 -3.31
N GLU A 100 -10.66 17.80 -2.32
CA GLU A 100 -10.77 18.46 -1.03
C GLU A 100 -10.85 19.99 -1.17
N SER A 101 -10.04 20.58 -2.06
CA SER A 101 -10.14 22.02 -2.36
C SER A 101 -11.50 22.41 -2.95
N THR A 102 -12.06 21.63 -3.87
CA THR A 102 -13.39 21.91 -4.43
C THR A 102 -14.48 21.74 -3.38
N GLN A 103 -14.35 20.75 -2.49
CA GLN A 103 -15.28 20.54 -1.38
C GLN A 103 -15.22 21.68 -0.37
N ALA A 104 -14.05 22.27 -0.13
CA ALA A 104 -13.89 23.42 0.74
C ALA A 104 -14.45 24.73 0.14
N GLU A 105 -14.51 24.84 -1.18
CA GLU A 105 -15.12 26.00 -1.87
C GLU A 105 -16.65 25.96 -1.90
N ARG A 106 -17.25 24.77 -2.04
CA ARG A 106 -18.72 24.60 -2.03
C ARG A 106 -19.43 25.29 -0.86
N PRO A 107 -19.04 25.09 0.42
CA PRO A 107 -19.73 25.73 1.54
C PRO A 107 -19.48 27.24 1.56
N LYS A 108 -18.30 27.72 1.13
CA LYS A 108 -18.04 29.17 1.01
C LYS A 108 -19.01 29.80 0.03
N GLN A 109 -19.15 29.23 -1.16
CA GLN A 109 -20.10 29.68 -2.18
C GLN A 109 -21.56 29.62 -1.70
N ALA A 110 -21.94 28.57 -0.97
CA ALA A 110 -23.28 28.45 -0.40
C ALA A 110 -23.56 29.54 0.64
N ILE A 111 -22.60 29.83 1.52
CA ILE A 111 -22.69 30.90 2.52
C ILE A 111 -22.81 32.26 1.84
N ASP A 112 -22.02 32.52 0.80
CA ASP A 112 -22.05 33.80 0.08
C ASP A 112 -23.42 34.00 -0.60
N ARG A 113 -23.93 32.97 -1.27
CA ARG A 113 -25.30 32.99 -1.85
C ARG A 113 -26.38 33.22 -0.80
N TYR A 114 -26.27 32.57 0.36
CA TYR A 114 -27.20 32.75 1.46
C TYR A 114 -27.20 34.21 1.97
N LYS A 115 -26.00 34.78 2.18
CA LYS A 115 -25.84 36.18 2.60
C LYS A 115 -26.40 37.18 1.58
N GLU A 116 -26.35 36.84 0.29
CA GLU A 116 -26.89 37.69 -0.77
C GLU A 116 -28.41 37.59 -0.92
N SER A 117 -29.02 36.52 -0.42
CA SER A 117 -30.46 36.28 -0.52
C SER A 117 -31.31 37.39 0.12
N ILE A 118 -32.49 37.62 -0.46
CA ILE A 118 -33.43 38.64 0.02
C ILE A 118 -33.87 38.33 1.45
N GLY A 119 -34.22 37.07 1.74
CA GLY A 119 -34.66 36.64 3.07
C GLY A 119 -33.61 36.89 4.16
N PHE A 120 -32.32 36.67 3.88
CA PHE A 120 -31.25 37.00 4.82
C PHE A 120 -31.15 38.51 5.08
N LYS A 121 -31.16 39.33 4.02
CA LYS A 121 -31.10 40.80 4.14
C LYS A 121 -32.31 41.38 4.87
N GLU A 122 -33.50 40.87 4.59
CA GLU A 122 -34.72 41.25 5.32
C GLU A 122 -34.71 40.77 6.77
N GLY A 123 -34.21 39.56 7.02
CA GLY A 123 -33.97 39.05 8.36
C GLY A 123 -33.03 39.96 9.17
N LEU A 124 -31.93 40.43 8.56
CA LEU A 124 -31.04 41.41 9.18
C LEU A 124 -31.75 42.72 9.52
N LYS A 125 -32.59 43.25 8.62
CA LYS A 125 -33.39 44.47 8.88
C LYS A 125 -34.34 44.27 10.07
N ARG A 126 -35.05 43.13 10.10
CA ARG A 126 -35.96 42.79 11.21
C ARG A 126 -35.22 42.63 12.54
N MET A 127 -34.07 41.98 12.56
CA MET A 127 -33.25 41.87 13.78
C MET A 127 -32.76 43.25 14.27
N GLY A 128 -32.37 44.13 13.35
CA GLY A 128 -32.03 45.52 13.68
C GLY A 128 -33.20 46.28 14.31
N GLN A 129 -34.41 46.12 13.79
CA GLN A 129 -35.62 46.74 14.35
C GLN A 129 -35.93 46.23 15.75
N VAL A 130 -35.95 44.91 15.96
CA VAL A 130 -36.24 44.31 17.27
C VAL A 130 -35.24 44.77 18.34
N THR A 131 -33.95 44.86 17.97
CA THR A 131 -32.92 45.35 18.92
C THR A 131 -33.06 46.84 19.22
N TYR A 132 -33.39 47.66 18.22
CA TYR A 132 -33.69 49.07 18.41
C TYR A 132 -34.91 49.27 19.31
N GLU A 133 -36.04 48.62 19.02
CA GLU A 133 -37.27 48.70 19.82
C GLU A 133 -37.03 48.26 21.26
N TYR A 134 -36.29 47.17 21.48
CA TYR A 134 -35.95 46.71 22.82
C TYR A 134 -35.12 47.74 23.58
N MET A 135 -34.08 48.29 22.96
CA MET A 135 -33.25 49.32 23.59
C MET A 135 -34.03 50.61 23.85
N TYR A 136 -34.90 51.01 22.92
CA TYR A 136 -35.75 52.18 23.04
C TYR A 136 -36.69 52.04 24.23
N ARG A 137 -37.40 50.91 24.36
CA ARG A 137 -38.29 50.64 25.51
C ARG A 137 -37.53 50.70 26.84
N VAL A 138 -36.32 50.14 26.90
CA VAL A 138 -35.47 50.19 28.10
C VAL A 138 -35.04 51.63 28.42
N ALA A 139 -34.63 52.40 27.41
CA ALA A 139 -34.22 53.79 27.58
C ALA A 139 -35.40 54.68 28.01
N LEU A 140 -36.57 54.50 27.40
CA LEU A 140 -37.80 55.21 27.72
C LEU A 140 -38.25 54.94 29.16
N ALA A 141 -38.24 53.67 29.60
CA ALA A 141 -38.56 53.31 30.98
C ALA A 141 -37.61 53.99 31.99
N ARG A 142 -36.32 54.08 31.66
CA ARG A 142 -35.34 54.82 32.48
C ARG A 142 -35.59 56.32 32.48
N PHE A 143 -35.93 56.89 31.34
CA PHE A 143 -36.23 58.32 31.22
C PHE A 143 -37.45 58.70 32.05
N HIS A 144 -38.56 57.98 31.94
CA HIS A 144 -39.76 58.22 32.76
C HIS A 144 -39.50 58.04 34.26
N ALA A 145 -38.62 57.11 34.65
CA ALA A 145 -38.24 56.95 36.05
C ALA A 145 -37.47 58.17 36.61
N LEU A 146 -36.78 58.93 35.75
CA LEU A 146 -36.02 60.13 36.12
C LEU A 146 -36.82 61.43 35.94
N HIS A 147 -37.76 61.46 34.98
CA HIS A 147 -38.53 62.64 34.60
C HIS A 147 -40.02 62.27 34.38
N PRO A 148 -40.81 62.14 35.46
CA PRO A 148 -42.16 61.57 35.40
C PRO A 148 -43.18 62.39 34.59
N ASP A 149 -43.00 63.72 34.52
CA ASP A 149 -43.97 64.64 33.93
C ASP A 149 -43.59 65.12 32.52
N SER A 150 -42.56 64.51 31.90
CA SER A 150 -42.08 64.90 30.56
C SER A 150 -42.74 64.05 29.49
N GLU A 151 -43.40 64.69 28.52
CA GLU A 151 -43.93 64.02 27.32
C GLU A 151 -42.79 63.64 26.37
N VAL A 152 -42.80 62.41 25.86
CA VAL A 152 -41.84 61.89 24.87
C VAL A 152 -42.59 61.59 23.57
N GLU A 153 -42.00 62.00 22.45
CA GLU A 153 -42.53 61.75 21.10
C GLU A 153 -42.64 60.24 20.83
N GLU A 154 -43.71 59.86 20.13
CA GLU A 154 -44.04 58.46 19.84
C GLU A 154 -42.96 57.82 18.94
N ASP A 155 -42.61 56.56 19.19
CA ASP A 155 -41.56 55.88 18.43
C ASP A 155 -42.02 55.73 16.97
N PRO A 156 -41.26 56.25 15.98
CA PRO A 156 -41.60 56.10 14.57
C PRO A 156 -41.70 54.64 14.09
N PHE A 157 -41.24 53.68 14.90
CA PHE A 157 -41.31 52.24 14.61
C PHE A 157 -42.31 51.47 15.49
N THR A 158 -43.12 52.13 16.31
CA THR A 158 -44.21 51.44 17.02
C THR A 158 -45.25 50.96 16.03
N ILE A 159 -45.46 49.64 15.93
CA ILE A 159 -46.51 49.05 15.10
C ILE A 159 -47.86 49.49 15.66
N HIS A 160 -48.63 50.23 14.86
CA HIS A 160 -49.97 50.68 15.23
C HIS A 160 -50.97 49.52 15.09
N PRO A 161 -52.05 49.47 15.90
CA PRO A 161 -53.07 48.41 15.80
C PRO A 161 -53.75 48.32 14.42
N GLU A 162 -53.67 49.38 13.60
CA GLU A 162 -54.10 49.36 12.20
C GLU A 162 -53.17 48.54 11.28
N ASP A 163 -51.88 48.40 11.62
CA ASP A 163 -50.89 47.65 10.84
C ASP A 163 -51.02 46.12 11.03
N ASP A 164 -51.65 45.67 12.12
CA ASP A 164 -52.00 44.25 12.36
C ASP A 164 -53.02 43.69 11.34
N LEU A 165 -53.70 44.57 10.59
CA LEU A 165 -54.62 44.21 9.52
C LEU A 165 -53.92 43.86 8.19
N VAL A 166 -52.60 44.08 8.10
CA VAL A 166 -51.80 43.71 6.94
C VAL A 166 -51.49 42.20 7.02
N PRO A 167 -51.95 41.37 6.07
CA PRO A 167 -51.85 39.92 6.17
C PRO A 167 -50.39 39.47 6.06
N MET A 168 -49.76 39.19 7.20
CA MET A 168 -48.43 38.59 7.24
C MET A 168 -48.52 37.12 6.79
N LYS A 169 -47.87 36.77 5.67
CA LYS A 169 -47.91 35.42 5.08
C LYS A 169 -47.19 34.44 6.02
N ARG A 170 -47.97 33.73 6.85
CA ARG A 170 -47.49 32.82 7.90
C ARG A 170 -46.81 31.54 7.39
N GLN A 171 -46.95 31.22 6.11
CA GLN A 171 -46.42 29.99 5.52
C GLN A 171 -45.89 30.27 4.10
N GLN A 172 -44.57 30.20 3.97
CA GLN A 172 -43.91 29.94 2.70
C GLN A 172 -43.62 28.43 2.73
N ALA A 173 -44.27 27.65 1.85
CA ALA A 173 -43.91 26.24 1.70
C ALA A 173 -42.47 26.18 1.21
N PHE A 174 -41.59 25.56 1.98
CA PHE A 174 -40.28 25.17 1.48
C PHE A 174 -40.51 24.02 0.51
N ASP A 175 -39.95 24.13 -0.69
CA ASP A 175 -39.97 23.06 -1.66
C ASP A 175 -38.90 22.04 -1.26
N ASP A 176 -39.33 20.98 -0.56
CA ASP A 176 -38.49 19.85 -0.12
C ASP A 176 -38.30 18.80 -1.24
N SER A 177 -38.54 19.17 -2.52
CA SER A 177 -38.29 18.27 -3.64
C SER A 177 -36.81 17.94 -3.74
N ASP A 178 -36.48 16.64 -3.79
CA ASP A 178 -35.12 16.19 -4.04
C ASP A 178 -34.58 16.81 -5.34
N PRO A 179 -33.33 17.32 -5.36
CA PRO A 179 -32.73 17.81 -6.59
C PRO A 179 -32.63 16.65 -7.60
N PRO A 180 -32.83 16.92 -8.91
CA PRO A 180 -32.87 15.86 -9.92
C PRO A 180 -31.55 15.07 -9.94
N GLU A 181 -31.66 13.74 -9.94
CA GLU A 181 -30.52 12.83 -10.07
C GLU A 181 -29.71 13.16 -11.33
N SER A 182 -28.38 13.33 -11.17
CA SER A 182 -27.41 13.45 -12.25
C SER A 182 -26.40 12.32 -12.16
#